data_AF-A0A9P7URQ7-F1
#
_entry.id   AF-A0A9P7URQ7-F1
#
_cell.length_a   1.000
_cell.length_b   1.000
_cell.length_c   1.000
_cell.angle_alpha   90.00
_cell.angle_beta   90.00
_cell.angle_gamma   90.00
#
_symmetry.space_group_name_H-M   'P 1'
#
loop_
_entity.id
_entity.type
_entity.pdbx_description
1 polymer ?
#
loop_
_entity_poly.entity_id
_entity_poly.type
_entity_poly.pdbx_seq_one_letter_code
_entity_poly.pdbx_strand_id
1 'polypeptide(L)'
;MLLLSLAALALRLTSNLVLSQPQDDATAASRPAEVRTNPVIYEDFADNDITRVDDTYYFSASTMHFSPGAPILRSQDLVNWEFIGHSVPRLDFLDDNAYGLVNSTAYIRGIWASTLRFRPSNGKWYWIGCVDWVRSFVYTADAVDGEWTQAGIINNCYYDCGLFVDEDGNGGDKLYVAYGGNTQLSVAQLDDTGTKEVSNQVVFTFDVGREGNRMYKREGFYYIITDVPGQSELVLRSQNPLGPYEKRTFWENVNSPIPGSGTVVQGSLIDTPEGDWYFMSFAWAFPEGRSPVLAPITWTEDGWPQANFSGNSWPTDLAFSLPTSTGSLQSWTGVDKFTSFGVEWEWNHNPVNSAWSIEGGLVLKTASVTDDLYKAKNTACHRILGPKANGTILIDVSGMTDGDRAGISMFRDLSGYIAVQQSGTSRNLVMRNNVNLSPQDPGGTCCWSTTNKGDDIATTEVELSGNQVWLRVSADISSSGSKEATFSYSTDGNTFMGLGNTLKLNDGWQFFMGYRFGIFNFATRALGGSVVVKSFEHVSA
;
A
#
# COMPACT_ATOMS: atom_id res chain seq x y z
N MET A 1 92.94 -1.72 -23.13
CA MET A 1 93.00 -2.93 -22.29
C MET A 1 93.02 -2.46 -20.84
N LEU A 2 91.96 -2.78 -20.07
CA LEU A 2 91.72 -2.45 -18.65
C LEU A 2 91.52 -0.94 -18.32
N LEU A 3 90.58 -0.46 -17.50
CA LEU A 3 89.53 -1.05 -16.67
C LEU A 3 88.52 0.09 -16.37
N LEU A 4 87.23 -0.24 -16.33
CA LEU A 4 86.13 0.67 -16.00
C LEU A 4 86.18 1.13 -14.54
N SER A 5 85.88 2.41 -14.28
CA SER A 5 84.64 2.86 -13.62
C SER A 5 84.78 4.33 -13.22
N LEU A 6 83.85 5.18 -13.68
CA LEU A 6 83.79 6.61 -13.34
C LEU A 6 83.48 6.80 -11.85
N ALA A 7 84.28 7.65 -11.22
CA ALA A 7 84.05 8.25 -9.92
C ALA A 7 83.58 9.71 -10.08
N ALA A 8 83.07 10.25 -8.96
CA ALA A 8 82.77 11.65 -8.65
C ALA A 8 81.39 12.18 -9.11
N LEU A 9 80.66 13.00 -8.34
CA LEU A 9 80.71 13.48 -6.96
C LEU A 9 79.48 14.41 -6.84
N ALA A 10 78.63 14.28 -5.82
CA ALA A 10 77.83 15.42 -5.35
C ALA A 10 77.30 15.20 -3.93
N LEU A 11 77.35 16.29 -3.17
CA LEU A 11 77.41 16.40 -1.72
C LEU A 11 76.07 16.15 -1.01
N ARG A 12 76.19 15.75 0.25
CA ARG A 12 75.14 15.48 1.24
C ARG A 12 74.39 16.74 1.69
N LEU A 13 73.09 16.60 1.91
CA LEU A 13 72.33 17.31 2.96
C LEU A 13 71.48 16.28 3.70
N THR A 14 71.75 16.13 5.00
CA THR A 14 71.00 15.27 5.93
C THR A 14 69.95 16.11 6.66
N SER A 15 68.69 15.71 6.58
CA SER A 15 67.66 16.12 7.53
C SER A 15 66.82 14.90 7.89
N ASN A 16 66.93 14.47 9.15
CA ASN A 16 66.10 13.43 9.76
C ASN A 16 64.64 13.88 9.74
N LEU A 17 63.77 13.18 9.01
CA LEU A 17 62.34 13.20 9.30
C LEU A 17 62.01 11.97 10.16
N VAL A 18 61.64 12.24 11.39
CA VAL A 18 60.96 11.31 12.29
C VAL A 18 59.55 11.08 11.73
N LEU A 19 59.19 9.81 11.54
CA LEU A 19 57.83 9.36 11.24
C LEU A 19 56.90 9.76 12.40
N SER A 20 56.05 10.76 12.20
CA SER A 20 54.85 10.95 13.03
C SER A 20 53.69 10.20 12.40
N GLN A 21 53.17 9.19 13.09
CA GLN A 21 51.86 8.62 12.78
C GLN A 21 50.79 9.73 12.87
N PRO A 22 49.81 9.81 11.95
CA PRO A 22 48.63 10.61 12.19
C PRO A 22 47.83 9.95 13.31
N GLN A 23 47.66 10.72 14.37
CA GLN A 23 46.79 10.43 15.51
C GLN A 23 45.34 10.39 15.01
N ASP A 24 44.67 9.25 15.22
CA ASP A 24 43.22 9.13 15.12
C ASP A 24 42.58 10.05 16.14
N ASP A 25 42.04 11.17 15.66
CA ASP A 25 41.06 11.99 16.37
C ASP A 25 40.05 12.51 15.34
N ALA A 26 39.26 11.59 14.80
CA ALA A 26 37.97 11.92 14.20
C ALA A 26 36.88 11.39 15.14
N THR A 27 36.60 12.16 16.19
CA THR A 27 35.31 12.07 16.87
C THR A 27 34.23 12.19 15.80
N ALA A 28 33.52 11.10 15.53
CA ALA A 28 32.29 11.12 14.75
C ALA A 28 31.34 12.11 15.44
N ALA A 29 31.26 13.33 14.92
CA ALA A 29 30.26 14.28 15.34
C ALA A 29 28.91 13.67 14.94
N SER A 30 28.16 13.15 15.91
CA SER A 30 26.77 12.78 15.72
C SER A 30 26.04 14.02 15.21
N ARG A 31 25.63 13.98 13.94
CA ARG A 31 24.64 14.94 13.46
C ARG A 31 23.40 14.72 14.34
N PRO A 32 22.77 15.77 14.88
CA PRO A 32 21.57 15.60 15.69
C PRO A 32 20.55 14.80 14.86
N ALA A 33 19.99 13.76 15.47
CA ALA A 33 18.93 12.96 14.83
C ALA A 33 17.83 13.92 14.37
N GLU A 34 17.54 13.91 13.07
CA GLU A 34 16.39 14.61 12.54
C GLU A 34 15.14 13.94 13.14
N VAL A 35 14.40 14.66 13.99
CA VAL A 35 13.22 14.10 14.65
C VAL A 35 12.14 13.89 13.59
N ARG A 36 11.96 12.65 13.15
CA ARG A 36 10.86 12.21 12.29
C ARG A 36 9.67 11.78 13.17
N THR A 37 8.45 11.71 12.65
CA THR A 37 7.25 11.38 13.44
C THR A 37 6.43 10.29 12.78
N ASN A 38 5.79 9.44 13.58
CA ASN A 38 4.72 8.57 13.10
C ASN A 38 3.44 9.37 12.77
N PRO A 39 2.62 8.89 11.80
CA PRO A 39 2.89 7.76 10.93
C PRO A 39 3.97 8.07 9.90
N VAL A 40 4.68 7.04 9.42
CA VAL A 40 5.72 7.23 8.38
C VAL A 40 5.10 7.49 7.00
N ILE A 41 3.90 6.97 6.77
CA ILE A 41 3.05 7.27 5.60
C ILE A 41 1.64 7.49 6.15
N TYR A 42 1.04 8.64 5.89
CA TYR A 42 -0.37 8.93 6.27
C TYR A 42 -1.31 8.61 5.11
N GLU A 43 -1.22 7.38 4.59
CA GLU A 43 -2.11 6.81 3.58
C GLU A 43 -2.41 5.34 3.90
N ASP A 44 -3.51 4.83 3.34
CA ASP A 44 -3.96 3.44 3.51
C ASP A 44 -3.03 2.41 2.86
N PHE A 45 -2.07 1.90 3.65
CA PHE A 45 -1.12 0.85 3.30
C PHE A 45 -1.10 -0.23 4.37
N ALA A 46 -2.09 -1.11 4.27
CA ALA A 46 -2.33 -2.11 5.29
C ALA A 46 -1.66 -3.45 5.03
N ASP A 47 -1.70 -4.31 6.06
CA ASP A 47 -1.24 -5.70 5.99
C ASP A 47 0.19 -5.82 5.47
N ASN A 48 1.06 -4.90 5.91
CA ASN A 48 2.38 -4.72 5.33
C ASN A 48 3.24 -6.00 5.41
N ASP A 49 4.04 -6.25 4.37
CA ASP A 49 5.21 -7.14 4.41
C ASP A 49 6.42 -6.36 3.92
N ILE A 50 7.44 -6.25 4.77
CA ILE A 50 8.66 -5.50 4.47
C ILE A 50 9.83 -6.46 4.33
N THR A 51 10.62 -6.25 3.28
CA THR A 51 11.87 -6.96 3.03
C THR A 51 12.98 -5.98 2.69
N ARG A 52 14.21 -6.30 3.09
CA ARG A 52 15.41 -5.52 2.74
C ARG A 52 16.26 -6.34 1.78
N VAL A 53 16.72 -5.70 0.72
CA VAL A 53 17.75 -6.23 -0.18
C VAL A 53 18.88 -5.22 -0.16
N ASP A 54 20.05 -5.66 0.29
CA ASP A 54 21.20 -4.78 0.55
C ASP A 54 20.84 -3.61 1.50
N ASP A 55 20.89 -2.38 1.01
CA ASP A 55 20.58 -1.14 1.76
C ASP A 55 19.18 -0.60 1.49
N THR A 56 18.37 -1.32 0.71
CA THR A 56 17.08 -0.84 0.22
C THR A 56 15.93 -1.67 0.80
N TYR A 57 14.90 -0.98 1.29
CA TYR A 57 13.69 -1.56 1.85
C TYR A 57 12.56 -1.54 0.83
N TYR A 58 11.78 -2.62 0.81
CA TYR A 58 10.62 -2.78 -0.04
C TYR A 58 9.41 -3.16 0.80
N PHE A 59 8.26 -2.58 0.47
CA PHE A 59 7.01 -2.71 1.19
C PHE A 59 5.96 -3.26 0.24
N SER A 60 5.21 -4.29 0.64
CA SER A 60 3.98 -4.74 -0.01
C SER A 60 2.76 -4.48 0.87
N ALA A 61 1.61 -4.15 0.28
CA ALA A 61 0.34 -3.93 0.99
C ALA A 61 -0.82 -4.75 0.41
N SER A 62 -1.92 -4.87 1.15
CA SER A 62 -3.18 -5.38 0.61
C SER A 62 -3.96 -4.30 -0.16
N THR A 63 -4.84 -4.74 -1.07
CA THR A 63 -5.60 -3.85 -2.00
C THR A 63 -6.98 -4.38 -2.35
N MET A 64 -7.35 -5.56 -1.87
CA MET A 64 -8.63 -6.19 -2.10
C MET A 64 -8.95 -6.27 -3.60
N HIS A 65 -9.91 -5.48 -4.06
CA HIS A 65 -10.46 -5.50 -5.42
C HIS A 65 -9.92 -4.39 -6.32
N PHE A 66 -8.94 -3.61 -5.85
CA PHE A 66 -8.27 -2.60 -6.66
C PHE A 66 -7.26 -3.24 -7.62
N SER A 67 -7.24 -2.76 -8.87
CA SER A 67 -6.39 -3.26 -9.96
C SER A 67 -5.56 -2.13 -10.57
N PRO A 68 -4.25 -2.25 -10.77
CA PRO A 68 -3.39 -3.33 -10.29
C PRO A 68 -3.40 -3.44 -8.76
N GLY A 69 -2.99 -4.59 -8.25
CA GLY A 69 -3.04 -4.93 -6.83
C GLY A 69 -1.66 -5.30 -6.27
N ALA A 70 -1.58 -5.39 -4.94
CA ALA A 70 -0.35 -5.56 -4.17
C ALA A 70 0.70 -4.48 -4.49
N PRO A 71 0.47 -3.22 -4.06
CA PRO A 71 1.35 -2.09 -4.32
C PRO A 71 2.70 -2.31 -3.67
N ILE A 72 3.73 -1.78 -4.32
CA ILE A 72 5.12 -1.88 -3.88
C ILE A 72 5.67 -0.48 -3.66
N LEU A 73 6.20 -0.25 -2.45
CA LEU A 73 6.95 0.95 -2.12
C LEU A 73 8.43 0.64 -1.93
N ARG A 74 9.30 1.63 -2.16
CA ARG A 74 10.75 1.57 -1.91
C ARG A 74 11.16 2.65 -0.92
N SER A 75 12.12 2.35 -0.06
CA SER A 75 12.74 3.31 0.86
C SER A 75 14.21 2.97 1.10
N GLN A 76 15.01 3.98 1.46
CA GLN A 76 16.38 3.82 1.96
C GLN A 76 16.47 3.98 3.49
N ASP A 77 15.40 4.40 4.14
CA ASP A 77 15.44 4.80 5.56
C ASP A 77 14.20 4.42 6.38
N LEU A 78 13.32 3.58 5.84
CA LEU A 78 12.06 3.14 6.43
C LEU A 78 11.03 4.25 6.69
N VAL A 79 11.32 5.50 6.35
CA VAL A 79 10.43 6.64 6.60
C VAL A 79 10.01 7.33 5.32
N ASN A 80 10.97 7.60 4.45
CA ASN A 80 10.72 8.25 3.18
C ASN A 80 10.51 7.15 2.13
N TRP A 81 9.26 6.98 1.72
CA TRP A 81 8.83 5.95 0.77
C TRP A 81 8.45 6.57 -0.58
N GLU A 82 8.67 5.81 -1.66
CA GLU A 82 8.18 6.11 -2.99
C GLU A 82 7.40 4.91 -3.54
N PHE A 83 6.33 5.17 -4.28
CA PHE A 83 5.54 4.15 -4.96
C PHE A 83 6.24 3.75 -6.25
N ILE A 84 6.54 2.45 -6.43
CA ILE A 84 7.33 1.97 -7.57
C ILE A 84 6.63 0.96 -8.47
N GLY A 85 5.51 0.38 -8.05
CA GLY A 85 4.74 -0.55 -8.89
C GLY A 85 3.81 -1.47 -8.11
N HIS A 86 3.45 -2.59 -8.74
CA HIS A 86 2.49 -3.55 -8.20
C HIS A 86 2.89 -4.98 -8.54
N SER A 87 2.71 -5.90 -7.60
CA SER A 87 3.02 -7.32 -7.84
C SER A 87 1.96 -8.03 -8.70
N VAL A 88 0.73 -7.52 -8.71
CA VAL A 88 -0.40 -8.11 -9.45
C VAL A 88 -0.93 -7.09 -10.48
N PRO A 89 -0.45 -7.14 -11.74
CA PRO A 89 -0.79 -6.12 -12.75
C PRO A 89 -2.26 -6.12 -13.17
N ARG A 90 -2.91 -7.29 -13.05
CA ARG A 90 -4.34 -7.50 -13.30
C ARG A 90 -4.83 -8.57 -12.34
N LEU A 91 -6.04 -8.42 -11.81
CA LEU A 91 -6.65 -9.39 -10.88
C LEU A 91 -7.19 -10.61 -11.63
N ASP A 92 -6.29 -11.43 -12.19
CA ASP A 92 -6.61 -12.66 -12.92
C ASP A 92 -6.85 -13.84 -11.97
N PHE A 93 -7.81 -13.64 -11.05
CA PHE A 93 -8.20 -14.63 -10.06
C PHE A 93 -9.35 -15.54 -10.57
N LEU A 94 -9.82 -16.46 -9.72
CA LEU A 94 -10.75 -17.52 -10.14
C LEU A 94 -12.09 -17.01 -10.69
N ASP A 95 -12.57 -15.86 -10.21
CA ASP A 95 -13.86 -15.26 -10.56
C ASP A 95 -13.68 -13.97 -11.39
N ASP A 96 -13.10 -14.08 -12.59
CA ASP A 96 -12.81 -12.92 -13.46
C ASP A 96 -14.07 -12.07 -13.75
N ASN A 97 -15.27 -12.66 -13.72
CA ASN A 97 -16.51 -11.89 -13.84
C ASN A 97 -16.71 -10.95 -12.66
N ALA A 98 -16.54 -11.41 -11.42
CA ALA A 98 -16.64 -10.54 -10.24
C ALA A 98 -15.54 -9.48 -10.25
N TYR A 99 -14.28 -9.85 -10.51
CA TYR A 99 -13.16 -8.90 -10.59
C TYR A 99 -13.22 -7.96 -11.79
N GLY A 100 -13.98 -8.29 -12.84
CA GLY A 100 -14.23 -7.44 -14.02
C GLY A 100 -15.55 -6.67 -13.97
N LEU A 101 -16.28 -6.69 -12.85
CA LEU A 101 -17.61 -6.10 -12.70
C LEU A 101 -18.61 -6.54 -13.77
N VAL A 102 -18.62 -7.83 -14.12
CA VAL A 102 -19.53 -8.45 -15.09
C VAL A 102 -20.60 -9.25 -14.35
N ASN A 103 -21.80 -8.69 -14.23
CA ASN A 103 -22.96 -9.31 -13.56
C ASN A 103 -22.80 -9.65 -12.07
N SER A 104 -21.62 -9.41 -11.49
CA SER A 104 -21.26 -9.61 -10.08
C SER A 104 -20.16 -8.62 -9.67
N THR A 105 -19.80 -8.57 -8.39
CA THR A 105 -18.76 -7.70 -7.84
C THR A 105 -17.81 -8.48 -6.93
N ALA A 106 -16.60 -7.97 -6.77
CA ALA A 106 -15.57 -8.47 -5.87
C ALA A 106 -15.26 -7.49 -4.73
N TYR A 107 -16.17 -6.56 -4.39
CA TYR A 107 -15.99 -5.68 -3.25
C TYR A 107 -15.65 -6.49 -1.98
N ILE A 108 -14.59 -6.08 -1.27
CA ILE A 108 -14.00 -6.74 -0.08
C ILE A 108 -13.33 -8.10 -0.35
N ARG A 109 -13.38 -8.60 -1.58
CA ARG A 109 -12.64 -9.79 -2.03
C ARG A 109 -11.27 -9.41 -2.60
N GLY A 110 -10.53 -10.40 -3.11
CA GLY A 110 -9.23 -10.18 -3.76
C GLY A 110 -8.06 -10.27 -2.80
N ILE A 111 -7.17 -9.30 -2.87
CA ILE A 111 -5.87 -9.33 -2.19
C ILE A 111 -5.99 -8.88 -0.74
N TRP A 112 -5.98 -9.84 0.18
CA TRP A 112 -5.87 -9.65 1.64
C TRP A 112 -4.40 -9.73 2.08
N ALA A 113 -4.12 -9.91 3.38
CA ALA A 113 -2.76 -10.03 3.88
C ALA A 113 -1.95 -11.10 3.14
N SER A 114 -0.89 -10.63 2.49
CA SER A 114 -0.06 -11.37 1.55
C SER A 114 1.41 -11.15 1.88
N THR A 115 2.33 -11.68 1.07
CA THR A 115 3.78 -11.61 1.33
C THR A 115 4.58 -11.32 0.07
N LEU A 116 5.70 -10.61 0.22
CA LEU A 116 6.66 -10.23 -0.81
C LEU A 116 8.08 -10.53 -0.33
N ARG A 117 8.82 -11.37 -1.08
CA ARG A 117 10.24 -11.64 -0.79
C ARG A 117 11.09 -11.68 -2.05
N PHE A 118 12.32 -11.21 -1.92
CA PHE A 118 13.37 -11.47 -2.89
C PHE A 118 14.01 -12.84 -2.62
N ARG A 119 14.35 -13.57 -3.68
CA ARG A 119 15.03 -14.86 -3.60
C ARG A 119 16.44 -14.75 -4.18
N PRO A 120 17.49 -14.74 -3.35
CA PRO A 120 18.87 -14.53 -3.82
C PRO A 120 19.38 -15.58 -4.81
N SER A 121 19.05 -16.87 -4.62
CA SER A 121 19.59 -17.95 -5.47
C SER A 121 19.23 -17.83 -6.96
N ASN A 122 18.13 -17.15 -7.30
CA ASN A 122 17.71 -16.95 -8.69
C ASN A 122 17.48 -15.49 -9.08
N GLY A 123 17.68 -14.55 -8.15
CA GLY A 123 17.53 -13.12 -8.39
C GLY A 123 16.10 -12.68 -8.68
N LYS A 124 15.08 -13.44 -8.28
CA LYS A 124 13.67 -13.11 -8.56
C LYS A 124 12.92 -12.65 -7.32
N TRP A 125 11.93 -11.82 -7.56
CA TRP A 125 10.92 -11.42 -6.58
C TRP A 125 9.74 -12.38 -6.62
N TYR A 126 9.17 -12.65 -5.44
CA TYR A 126 8.02 -13.52 -5.25
C TYR A 126 6.97 -12.81 -4.42
N TRP A 127 5.76 -12.74 -4.95
CA TRP A 127 4.57 -12.34 -4.21
C TRP A 127 3.63 -13.54 -4.08
N ILE A 128 3.11 -13.79 -2.88
CA ILE A 128 2.14 -14.86 -2.61
C ILE A 128 0.97 -14.29 -1.81
N GLY A 129 -0.25 -14.57 -2.24
CA GLY A 129 -1.46 -14.18 -1.50
C GLY A 129 -2.57 -15.21 -1.67
N CYS A 130 -3.25 -15.58 -0.57
CA CYS A 130 -4.52 -16.30 -0.69
C CYS A 130 -5.61 -15.34 -1.16
N VAL A 131 -6.39 -15.79 -2.15
CA VAL A 131 -7.52 -15.04 -2.70
C VAL A 131 -8.80 -15.85 -2.50
N ASP A 132 -9.84 -15.15 -2.05
CA ASP A 132 -11.19 -15.68 -1.84
C ASP A 132 -11.26 -16.89 -0.90
N TRP A 133 -10.31 -17.02 0.03
CA TRP A 133 -10.22 -18.14 0.98
C TRP A 133 -10.09 -19.52 0.31
N VAL A 134 -9.73 -19.59 -0.98
CA VAL A 134 -9.68 -20.87 -1.72
C VAL A 134 -8.25 -21.27 -2.10
N ARG A 135 -7.50 -20.37 -2.75
CA ARG A 135 -6.20 -20.69 -3.35
C ARG A 135 -5.21 -19.56 -3.16
N SER A 136 -3.93 -19.91 -3.11
CA SER A 136 -2.84 -18.95 -3.12
C SER A 136 -2.28 -18.76 -4.52
N PHE A 137 -2.17 -17.52 -4.94
CA PHE A 137 -1.59 -17.10 -6.21
C PHE A 137 -0.14 -16.72 -6.02
N VAL A 138 0.73 -17.13 -6.94
CA VAL A 138 2.16 -16.82 -6.93
C VAL A 138 2.48 -15.94 -8.13
N TYR A 139 3.01 -14.75 -7.88
CA TYR A 139 3.51 -13.84 -8.89
C TYR A 139 5.03 -13.68 -8.75
N THR A 140 5.73 -13.54 -9.87
CA THR A 140 7.18 -13.32 -9.88
C THR A 140 7.61 -12.24 -10.86
N ALA A 141 8.73 -11.59 -10.56
CA ALA A 141 9.39 -10.63 -11.43
C ALA A 141 10.92 -10.73 -11.33
N ASP A 142 11.63 -10.36 -12.40
CA ASP A 142 13.09 -10.26 -12.43
C ASP A 142 13.60 -8.95 -11.77
N ALA A 143 12.76 -7.93 -11.76
CA ALA A 143 13.00 -6.67 -11.06
C ALA A 143 11.71 -6.27 -10.35
N VAL A 144 11.83 -5.70 -9.15
CA VAL A 144 10.68 -5.37 -8.29
C VAL A 144 9.76 -4.31 -8.89
N ASP A 145 10.33 -3.36 -9.63
CA ASP A 145 9.65 -2.31 -10.42
C ASP A 145 9.47 -2.73 -11.90
N GLY A 146 9.71 -4.00 -12.22
CA GLY A 146 9.61 -4.56 -13.56
C GLY A 146 8.27 -5.23 -13.86
N GLU A 147 8.27 -6.10 -14.88
CA GLU A 147 7.10 -6.88 -15.26
C GLU A 147 6.85 -8.05 -14.31
N TRP A 148 5.66 -8.07 -13.72
CA TRP A 148 5.19 -9.16 -12.87
C TRP A 148 4.31 -10.13 -13.66
N THR A 149 4.52 -11.42 -13.44
CA THR A 149 3.77 -12.50 -14.10
C THR A 149 3.28 -13.54 -13.11
N GLN A 150 2.09 -14.09 -13.35
CA GLN A 150 1.55 -15.18 -12.54
C GLN A 150 2.34 -16.47 -12.82
N ALA A 151 3.15 -16.89 -11.86
CA ALA A 151 4.01 -18.07 -11.97
C ALA A 151 3.30 -19.38 -11.58
N GLY A 152 2.26 -19.31 -10.73
CA GLY A 152 1.55 -20.51 -10.29
C GLY A 152 0.33 -20.24 -9.43
N ILE A 153 -0.44 -21.30 -9.19
CA ILE A 153 -1.59 -21.32 -8.28
C ILE A 153 -1.45 -22.58 -7.39
N ILE A 154 -1.44 -22.36 -6.08
CA ILE A 154 -1.38 -23.41 -5.06
C ILE A 154 -2.80 -23.70 -4.60
N ASN A 155 -3.20 -24.99 -4.62
CA ASN A 155 -4.53 -25.46 -4.22
C ASN A 155 -4.72 -25.54 -2.69
N ASN A 156 -4.09 -24.61 -1.96
CA ASN A 156 -4.24 -24.40 -0.55
C ASN A 156 -4.34 -22.89 -0.33
N CYS A 157 -5.21 -22.46 0.58
CA CYS A 157 -5.30 -21.05 0.95
C CYS A 157 -4.32 -20.78 2.08
N TYR A 158 -3.20 -20.14 1.74
CA TYR A 158 -2.33 -19.53 2.72
C TYR A 158 -2.93 -18.21 3.20
N TYR A 159 -3.99 -18.31 4.00
CA TYR A 159 -4.62 -17.16 4.66
C TYR A 159 -3.59 -16.46 5.55
N ASP A 160 -3.50 -15.14 5.44
CA ASP A 160 -2.60 -14.28 6.19
C ASP A 160 -1.16 -14.79 6.22
N CYS A 161 -0.58 -14.92 5.03
CA CYS A 161 0.68 -15.64 4.85
C CYS A 161 1.93 -14.76 4.92
N GLY A 162 3.04 -15.38 5.36
CA GLY A 162 4.38 -14.82 5.35
C GLY A 162 5.38 -15.81 4.76
N LEU A 163 5.95 -15.48 3.59
CA LEU A 163 6.99 -16.24 2.92
C LEU A 163 8.33 -15.98 3.61
N PHE A 164 9.09 -17.04 3.81
CA PHE A 164 10.48 -17.00 4.25
C PHE A 164 11.36 -17.77 3.27
N VAL A 165 12.45 -17.12 2.86
CA VAL A 165 13.50 -17.70 2.01
C VAL A 165 14.66 -18.09 2.93
N ASP A 166 14.84 -19.39 3.16
CA ASP A 166 15.91 -19.94 3.99
C ASP A 166 17.14 -20.24 3.13
N GLU A 167 18.10 -19.32 3.13
CA GLU A 167 19.34 -19.37 2.34
C GLU A 167 20.33 -20.44 2.84
N ASP A 168 20.20 -20.89 4.09
CA ASP A 168 21.10 -21.89 4.70
C ASP A 168 20.76 -23.34 4.31
N GLY A 169 19.80 -23.55 3.41
CA GLY A 169 19.54 -24.87 2.85
C GLY A 169 20.82 -25.39 2.19
N ASN A 170 21.38 -26.50 2.70
CA ASN A 170 22.60 -27.19 2.21
C ASN A 170 22.45 -27.78 0.78
N GLY A 171 21.88 -27.01 -0.15
CA GLY A 171 21.49 -27.36 -1.51
C GLY A 171 20.71 -26.24 -2.23
N GLY A 172 20.75 -24.99 -1.75
CA GLY A 172 20.02 -23.83 -2.27
C GLY A 172 18.85 -23.41 -1.39
N ASP A 173 18.28 -22.23 -1.67
CA ASP A 173 17.20 -21.63 -0.87
C ASP A 173 16.02 -22.59 -0.69
N LYS A 174 15.57 -22.74 0.56
CA LYS A 174 14.31 -23.42 0.89
C LYS A 174 13.23 -22.40 1.18
N LEU A 175 12.03 -22.66 0.67
CA LEU A 175 10.91 -21.73 0.76
C LEU A 175 9.88 -22.28 1.74
N TYR A 176 9.59 -21.48 2.76
CA TYR A 176 8.57 -21.79 3.77
C TYR A 176 7.52 -20.69 3.80
N VAL A 177 6.26 -21.06 3.96
CA VAL A 177 5.16 -20.10 4.10
C VAL A 177 4.47 -20.38 5.43
N ALA A 178 4.57 -19.45 6.38
CA ALA A 178 3.74 -19.47 7.57
C ALA A 178 2.35 -18.91 7.20
N TYR A 179 1.29 -19.59 7.58
CA TYR A 179 -0.08 -19.19 7.26
C TYR A 179 -1.08 -19.79 8.24
N GLY A 180 -2.27 -19.22 8.27
CA GLY A 180 -3.36 -19.70 9.10
C GLY A 180 -4.14 -18.55 9.70
N GLY A 181 -5.43 -18.79 9.90
CA GLY A 181 -6.35 -17.93 10.62
C GLY A 181 -7.07 -18.75 11.69
N ASN A 182 -7.73 -18.08 12.63
CA ASN A 182 -8.33 -18.71 13.80
C ASN A 182 -7.25 -19.38 14.68
N THR A 183 -7.52 -20.57 15.24
CA THR A 183 -6.69 -21.15 16.29
C THR A 183 -5.52 -21.98 15.78
N GLN A 184 -5.33 -22.15 14.47
CA GLN A 184 -4.26 -22.99 13.91
C GLN A 184 -3.28 -22.18 13.06
N LEU A 185 -2.00 -22.33 13.36
CA LEU A 185 -0.90 -21.85 12.53
C LEU A 185 -0.22 -23.03 11.85
N SER A 186 -0.04 -22.94 10.54
CA SER A 186 0.67 -23.93 9.75
C SER A 186 1.91 -23.34 9.08
N VAL A 187 2.88 -24.20 8.77
CA VAL A 187 3.99 -23.88 7.89
C VAL A 187 3.98 -24.86 6.72
N ALA A 188 3.91 -24.32 5.49
CA ALA A 188 4.11 -25.06 4.26
C ALA A 188 5.56 -24.96 3.80
N GLN A 189 6.09 -26.03 3.21
CA GLN A 189 7.31 -26.01 2.42
C GLN A 189 6.93 -26.03 0.94
N LEU A 190 7.49 -25.11 0.16
CA LEU A 190 7.30 -25.08 -1.29
C LEU A 190 8.39 -25.85 -2.02
N ASP A 191 8.11 -26.18 -3.28
CA ASP A 191 9.10 -26.76 -4.19
C ASP A 191 10.17 -25.74 -4.58
N ASP A 192 11.22 -26.20 -5.26
CA ASP A 192 12.33 -25.32 -5.65
C ASP A 192 11.92 -24.24 -6.65
N THR A 193 10.73 -24.32 -7.28
CA THR A 193 10.19 -23.26 -8.14
C THR A 193 9.46 -22.17 -7.35
N GLY A 194 8.99 -22.48 -6.13
CA GLY A 194 8.13 -21.63 -5.32
C GLY A 194 6.67 -21.61 -5.76
N THR A 195 6.25 -22.53 -6.64
CA THR A 195 4.92 -22.51 -7.25
C THR A 195 4.01 -23.66 -6.78
N LYS A 196 4.54 -24.61 -6.02
CA LYS A 196 3.80 -25.77 -5.52
C LYS A 196 4.13 -26.04 -4.06
N GLU A 197 3.11 -26.46 -3.33
CA GLU A 197 3.28 -27.05 -2.00
C GLU A 197 3.88 -28.45 -2.11
N VAL A 198 4.92 -28.73 -1.32
CA VAL A 198 5.51 -30.07 -1.15
C VAL A 198 4.93 -30.75 0.09
N SER A 199 4.82 -30.00 1.18
CA SER A 199 4.28 -30.47 2.45
C SER A 199 3.78 -29.30 3.28
N ASN A 200 2.86 -29.53 4.19
CA ASN A 200 2.47 -28.57 5.22
C ASN A 200 2.26 -29.30 6.56
N GLN A 201 2.24 -28.52 7.63
CA GLN A 201 1.95 -29.02 8.98
C GLN A 201 1.53 -27.89 9.91
N VAL A 202 0.59 -28.20 10.81
CA VAL A 202 0.20 -27.33 11.92
C VAL A 202 1.36 -27.27 12.92
N VAL A 203 1.98 -26.10 13.07
CA VAL A 203 3.13 -25.86 13.94
C VAL A 203 2.75 -25.36 15.34
N PHE A 204 1.56 -24.78 15.46
CA PHE A 204 1.06 -24.23 16.72
C PHE A 204 -0.48 -24.19 16.72
N THR A 205 -1.07 -24.45 17.89
CA THR A 205 -2.51 -24.28 18.14
C THR A 205 -2.71 -23.29 19.29
N PHE A 206 -3.45 -22.23 19.05
CA PHE A 206 -3.76 -21.17 20.01
C PHE A 206 -5.10 -21.41 20.71
N ASP A 207 -5.26 -20.82 21.89
CA ASP A 207 -6.54 -20.78 22.60
C ASP A 207 -7.51 -19.74 22.00
N VAL A 208 -6.97 -18.71 21.35
CA VAL A 208 -7.70 -17.60 20.74
C VAL A 208 -7.25 -17.48 19.28
N GLY A 209 -8.18 -17.09 18.40
CA GLY A 209 -7.89 -16.91 16.98
C GLY A 209 -6.82 -15.86 16.73
N ARG A 210 -5.91 -16.15 15.80
CA ARG A 210 -4.81 -15.28 15.39
C ARG A 210 -4.64 -15.25 13.88
N GLU A 211 -4.01 -14.19 13.37
CA GLU A 211 -3.75 -13.99 11.95
C GLU A 211 -2.46 -13.16 11.72
N GLY A 212 -2.31 -12.52 10.56
CA GLY A 212 -1.20 -11.59 10.32
C GLY A 212 0.21 -12.20 10.22
N ASN A 213 0.35 -13.44 9.76
CA ASN A 213 1.59 -14.19 9.98
C ASN A 213 2.78 -13.68 9.16
N ARG A 214 3.95 -13.54 9.80
CA ARG A 214 5.25 -13.25 9.15
C ARG A 214 6.35 -14.15 9.68
N MET A 215 7.19 -14.70 8.81
CA MET A 215 8.24 -15.66 9.19
C MET A 215 9.64 -15.12 8.94
N TYR A 216 10.54 -15.38 9.88
CA TYR A 216 11.91 -14.87 9.89
C TYR A 216 12.89 -15.93 10.41
N LYS A 217 14.19 -15.67 10.24
CA LYS A 217 15.26 -16.42 10.88
C LYS A 217 16.31 -15.47 11.45
N ARG A 218 16.78 -15.76 12.66
CA ARG A 218 17.85 -15.00 13.32
C ARG A 218 18.61 -15.93 14.26
N GLU A 219 19.95 -15.91 14.17
CA GLU A 219 20.86 -16.63 15.10
C GLU A 219 20.48 -18.13 15.29
N GLY A 220 20.13 -18.82 14.21
CA GLY A 220 19.80 -20.25 14.22
C GLY A 220 18.37 -20.58 14.70
N PHE A 221 17.54 -19.57 14.98
CA PHE A 221 16.13 -19.74 15.29
C PHE A 221 15.23 -19.21 14.18
N TYR A 222 14.11 -19.89 13.97
CA TYR A 222 12.99 -19.46 13.15
C TYR A 222 11.97 -18.77 14.03
N TYR A 223 11.46 -17.62 13.58
CA TYR A 223 10.46 -16.83 14.27
C TYR A 223 9.22 -16.71 13.42
N ILE A 224 8.05 -16.73 14.06
CA ILE A 224 6.78 -16.36 13.42
C ILE A 224 6.11 -15.31 14.29
N ILE A 225 5.75 -14.18 13.69
CA ILE A 225 5.00 -13.11 14.33
C ILE A 225 3.55 -13.22 13.89
N THR A 226 2.60 -13.04 14.80
CA THR A 226 1.16 -13.22 14.58
C THR A 226 0.35 -12.47 15.62
N ASP A 227 -0.82 -11.96 15.25
CA ASP A 227 -1.60 -11.06 16.09
C ASP A 227 -3.00 -11.59 16.42
N VAL A 228 -3.57 -11.02 17.48
CA VAL A 228 -5.02 -10.98 17.67
C VAL A 228 -5.47 -9.58 17.23
N PRO A 229 -6.32 -9.46 16.19
CA PRO A 229 -6.72 -8.18 15.63
C PRO A 229 -7.22 -7.19 16.68
N GLY A 230 -6.68 -5.98 16.66
CA GLY A 230 -7.02 -4.90 17.59
C GLY A 230 -6.60 -5.13 19.05
N GLN A 231 -5.79 -6.16 19.35
CA GLN A 231 -5.49 -6.53 20.73
C GLN A 231 -4.00 -6.80 21.02
N SER A 232 -3.37 -7.81 20.42
CA SER A 232 -2.05 -8.28 20.89
C SER A 232 -1.18 -8.88 19.80
N GLU A 233 0.13 -8.73 19.96
CA GLU A 233 1.15 -9.32 19.09
C GLU A 233 1.88 -10.45 19.84
N LEU A 234 2.14 -11.56 19.16
CA LEU A 234 2.85 -12.71 19.70
C LEU A 234 4.01 -13.08 18.80
N VAL A 235 5.13 -13.47 19.42
CA VAL A 235 6.24 -14.10 18.72
C VAL A 235 6.28 -15.58 19.09
N LEU A 236 6.41 -16.41 18.07
CA LEU A 236 6.75 -17.81 18.16
C LEU A 236 8.21 -18.01 17.79
N ARG A 237 8.89 -18.96 18.43
CA ARG A 237 10.28 -19.32 18.12
C ARG A 237 10.51 -20.84 18.08
N SER A 238 11.33 -21.32 17.14
CA SER A 238 11.80 -22.71 17.08
C SER A 238 13.20 -22.81 16.47
N GLN A 239 13.91 -23.91 16.70
CA GLN A 239 15.16 -24.24 15.98
C GLN A 239 14.91 -24.98 14.65
N ASN A 240 13.65 -25.33 14.37
CA ASN A 240 13.23 -26.03 13.17
C ASN A 240 12.11 -25.21 12.52
N PRO A 241 12.12 -24.94 11.21
CA PRO A 241 11.02 -24.20 10.55
C PRO A 241 9.67 -24.90 10.70
N LEU A 242 9.72 -26.20 10.99
CA LEU A 242 8.58 -27.06 11.21
C LEU A 242 8.27 -27.27 12.71
N GLY A 243 8.86 -26.49 13.60
CA GLY A 243 8.57 -26.55 15.02
C GLY A 243 9.16 -27.78 15.76
N PRO A 244 8.70 -28.03 17.00
CA PRO A 244 7.66 -27.29 17.72
C PRO A 244 8.10 -25.86 18.05
N TYR A 245 7.13 -24.95 18.14
CA TYR A 245 7.37 -23.55 18.51
C TYR A 245 7.01 -23.30 19.98
N GLU A 246 7.85 -22.53 20.66
CA GLU A 246 7.49 -21.85 21.92
C GLU A 246 6.98 -20.44 21.63
N LYS A 247 6.25 -19.82 22.58
CA LYS A 247 5.63 -18.50 22.39
C LYS A 247 6.02 -17.49 23.47
N ARG A 248 6.07 -16.21 23.10
CA ARG A 248 6.17 -15.06 24.01
C ARG A 248 5.26 -13.94 23.50
N THR A 249 4.54 -13.29 24.41
CA THR A 249 3.83 -12.05 24.10
C THR A 249 4.83 -10.99 23.68
N PHE A 250 4.63 -10.37 22.52
CA PHE A 250 5.47 -9.26 22.06
C PHE A 250 4.97 -7.95 22.68
N TRP A 251 3.67 -7.68 22.59
CA TRP A 251 2.96 -6.63 23.33
C TRP A 251 1.44 -6.85 23.32
N GLU A 252 0.72 -6.11 24.18
CA GLU A 252 -0.76 -6.15 24.26
C GLU A 252 -1.33 -4.74 24.50
N ASN A 253 -2.43 -4.41 23.81
CA ASN A 253 -3.20 -3.19 23.98
C ASN A 253 -2.39 -1.90 23.82
N VAL A 254 -1.35 -1.90 22.97
CA VAL A 254 -0.49 -0.74 22.73
C VAL A 254 -1.25 0.31 21.92
N ASN A 255 -1.39 1.51 22.49
CA ASN A 255 -2.10 2.60 21.84
C ASN A 255 -1.35 3.10 20.61
N SER A 256 -2.09 3.38 19.55
CA SER A 256 -1.57 4.00 18.34
C SER A 256 -1.02 5.41 18.55
N PRO A 257 0.01 5.82 17.79
CA PRO A 257 0.52 7.20 17.85
C PRO A 257 -0.42 8.18 17.13
N ILE A 258 -1.41 7.68 16.37
CA ILE A 258 -2.46 8.51 15.74
C ILE A 258 -3.69 8.55 16.67
N PRO A 259 -4.16 9.73 17.12
CA PRO A 259 -5.30 9.83 18.01
C PRO A 259 -6.58 9.18 17.45
N GLY A 260 -7.24 8.33 18.26
CA GLY A 260 -8.51 7.70 17.89
C GLY A 260 -8.40 6.51 16.91
N SER A 261 -7.20 5.95 16.72
CA SER A 261 -6.95 4.86 15.75
C SER A 261 -6.62 3.50 16.39
N GLY A 262 -7.09 3.28 17.62
CA GLY A 262 -7.08 1.96 18.27
C GLY A 262 -5.71 1.42 18.69
N THR A 263 -5.61 0.09 18.67
CA THR A 263 -4.44 -0.68 19.09
C THR A 263 -3.55 -1.01 17.89
N VAL A 264 -2.24 -0.90 18.06
CA VAL A 264 -1.25 -1.26 17.03
C VAL A 264 -0.91 -2.75 17.11
N VAL A 265 -1.16 -3.46 16.02
CA VAL A 265 -0.93 -4.91 15.84
C VAL A 265 -0.65 -5.19 14.37
N GLN A 266 -0.15 -6.39 14.08
CA GLN A 266 0.19 -6.87 12.75
C GLN A 266 1.34 -6.06 12.12
N GLY A 267 2.00 -6.63 11.11
CA GLY A 267 3.06 -5.96 10.35
C GLY A 267 4.37 -6.73 10.38
N SER A 268 5.47 -6.02 10.15
CA SER A 268 6.74 -6.64 9.76
C SER A 268 7.89 -6.24 10.66
N LEU A 269 8.70 -7.23 11.02
CA LEU A 269 10.00 -7.04 11.65
C LEU A 269 11.06 -6.87 10.57
N ILE A 270 11.93 -5.86 10.71
CA ILE A 270 12.94 -5.54 9.71
C ILE A 270 14.24 -5.07 10.38
N ASP A 271 15.37 -5.45 9.82
CA ASP A 271 16.70 -5.04 10.28
C ASP A 271 17.32 -4.01 9.34
N THR A 272 18.29 -3.27 9.84
CA THR A 272 19.13 -2.34 9.09
C THR A 272 20.48 -2.96 8.73
N PRO A 273 21.22 -2.38 7.76
CA PRO A 273 22.61 -2.77 7.49
C PRO A 273 23.52 -2.71 8.74
N GLU A 274 23.24 -1.79 9.66
CA GLU A 274 23.96 -1.60 10.92
C GLU A 274 23.59 -2.63 12.00
N GLY A 275 22.54 -3.43 11.78
CA GLY A 275 22.08 -4.47 12.69
C GLY A 275 21.02 -4.02 13.71
N ASP A 276 20.58 -2.76 13.65
CA ASP A 276 19.43 -2.26 14.41
C ASP A 276 18.12 -2.85 13.85
N TRP A 277 17.15 -3.12 14.72
CA TRP A 277 15.87 -3.73 14.35
C TRP A 277 14.70 -2.77 14.58
N TYR A 278 13.71 -2.90 13.72
CA TYR A 278 12.46 -2.15 13.75
C TYR A 278 11.27 -3.05 13.49
N PHE A 279 10.09 -2.57 13.91
CA PHE A 279 8.81 -3.16 13.55
C PHE A 279 7.95 -2.12 12.87
N MET A 280 7.56 -2.37 11.62
CA MET A 280 6.57 -1.58 10.89
C MET A 280 5.20 -2.21 11.07
N SER A 281 4.36 -1.57 11.87
CA SER A 281 2.95 -1.91 12.00
C SER A 281 2.09 -0.93 11.21
N PHE A 282 0.79 -0.88 11.48
CA PHE A 282 -0.11 0.16 11.00
C PHE A 282 -1.16 0.54 12.05
N ALA A 283 -1.62 1.79 12.00
CA ALA A 283 -2.68 2.34 12.83
C ALA A 283 -4.04 2.17 12.15
N TRP A 284 -5.12 1.92 12.91
CA TRP A 284 -6.48 1.78 12.37
C TRP A 284 -7.17 3.17 12.25
N ALA A 285 -6.61 4.05 11.41
CA ALA A 285 -6.91 5.49 11.35
C ALA A 285 -8.13 5.87 10.50
N PHE A 286 -9.23 5.10 10.56
CA PHE A 286 -10.44 5.39 9.79
C PHE A 286 -11.03 6.78 10.10
N PRO A 287 -11.49 7.53 9.08
CA PRO A 287 -11.80 7.08 7.71
C PRO A 287 -10.63 7.08 6.71
N GLU A 288 -9.42 7.50 7.10
CA GLU A 288 -8.25 7.49 6.21
C GLU A 288 -7.87 6.07 5.75
N GLY A 289 -7.99 5.07 6.63
CA GLY A 289 -7.60 3.70 6.34
C GLY A 289 -6.66 3.16 7.41
N ARG A 290 -5.62 2.44 6.99
CA ARG A 290 -4.61 1.84 7.85
C ARG A 290 -3.21 2.37 7.55
N SER A 291 -2.72 3.33 8.33
CA SER A 291 -1.46 4.06 8.08
C SER A 291 -0.24 3.39 8.73
N PRO A 292 0.87 3.16 8.01
CA PRO A 292 2.09 2.59 8.57
C PRO A 292 2.71 3.38 9.75
N VAL A 293 3.10 2.65 10.81
CA VAL A 293 3.78 3.21 11.99
C VAL A 293 5.00 2.36 12.37
N LEU A 294 6.11 3.02 12.71
CA LEU A 294 7.41 2.39 12.95
C LEU A 294 7.81 2.47 14.43
N ALA A 295 8.39 1.40 14.97
CA ALA A 295 9.00 1.39 16.30
C ALA A 295 10.33 0.62 16.33
N PRO A 296 11.27 1.01 17.21
CA PRO A 296 12.53 0.27 17.39
C PRO A 296 12.29 -1.01 18.19
N ILE A 297 12.98 -2.07 17.80
CA ILE A 297 12.97 -3.37 18.46
C ILE A 297 14.38 -3.69 18.96
N THR A 298 14.45 -4.20 20.18
CA THR A 298 15.69 -4.74 20.76
C THR A 298 15.56 -6.26 20.92
N TRP A 299 16.67 -6.92 21.19
CA TRP A 299 16.70 -8.36 21.44
C TRP A 299 17.20 -8.65 22.84
N THR A 300 16.51 -9.53 23.55
CA THR A 300 16.95 -10.04 24.85
C THR A 300 18.15 -10.96 24.69
N GLU A 301 18.94 -11.13 25.75
CA GLU A 301 20.10 -12.05 25.76
C GLU A 301 19.71 -13.50 25.41
N ASP A 302 18.50 -13.91 25.78
CA ASP A 302 17.96 -15.24 25.47
C ASP A 302 17.32 -15.32 24.08
N GLY A 303 17.46 -14.30 23.22
CA GLY A 303 17.12 -14.35 21.79
C GLY A 303 15.65 -14.10 21.46
N TRP A 304 14.97 -13.19 22.14
CA TRP A 304 13.60 -12.76 21.82
C TRP A 304 13.53 -11.29 21.46
N PRO A 305 12.70 -10.90 20.48
CA PRO A 305 12.48 -9.49 20.19
C PRO A 305 11.66 -8.86 21.32
N GLN A 306 11.97 -7.61 21.63
CA GLN A 306 11.33 -6.84 22.68
C GLN A 306 11.11 -5.41 22.20
N ALA A 307 9.87 -4.95 22.28
CA ALA A 307 9.51 -3.56 22.10
C ALA A 307 9.70 -2.80 23.43
N ASN A 308 10.39 -1.66 23.38
CA ASN A 308 10.63 -0.81 24.54
C ASN A 308 9.78 0.45 24.46
N PHE A 309 8.46 0.26 24.51
CA PHE A 309 7.52 1.37 24.48
C PHE A 309 7.57 2.21 25.76
N SER A 310 7.43 3.52 25.62
CA SER A 310 7.29 4.41 26.78
C SER A 310 5.85 4.33 27.29
N GLY A 311 5.62 3.52 28.31
CA GLY A 311 4.26 3.18 28.75
C GLY A 311 3.60 2.21 27.78
N ASN A 312 2.28 2.29 27.65
CA ASN A 312 1.49 1.40 26.77
C ASN A 312 1.11 2.09 25.45
N SER A 313 2.08 2.77 24.82
CA SER A 313 1.86 3.58 23.63
C SER A 313 3.02 3.43 22.65
N TRP A 314 2.67 3.32 21.36
CA TRP A 314 3.62 3.38 20.27
C TRP A 314 4.35 4.73 20.26
N PRO A 315 5.64 4.80 19.88
CA PRO A 315 6.36 6.07 19.81
C PRO A 315 5.72 7.04 18.80
N THR A 316 5.52 8.28 19.22
CA THR A 316 5.14 9.39 18.32
C THR A 316 6.35 9.90 17.54
N ASP A 317 7.46 10.13 18.24
CA ASP A 317 8.71 10.63 17.65
C ASP A 317 9.68 9.47 17.34
N LEU A 318 10.27 9.49 16.15
CA LEU A 318 11.28 8.57 15.67
C LEU A 318 12.68 9.14 15.94
N ALA A 319 12.99 9.40 17.21
CA ALA A 319 14.27 9.99 17.63
C ALA A 319 15.45 9.00 17.67
N PHE A 320 15.34 7.87 16.97
CA PHE A 320 16.32 6.78 16.95
C PHE A 320 17.15 6.80 15.66
N SER A 321 18.27 6.06 15.66
CA SER A 321 19.25 6.01 14.56
C SER A 321 18.70 5.37 13.29
N LEU A 322 17.81 6.05 12.59
CA LEU A 322 17.37 5.62 11.27
C LEU A 322 18.48 5.82 10.24
N PRO A 323 18.51 5.00 9.17
CA PRO A 323 19.31 5.33 8.00
C PRO A 323 18.95 6.74 7.49
N THR A 324 19.90 7.39 6.84
CA THR A 324 19.67 8.71 6.26
C THR A 324 19.58 8.58 4.75
N SER A 325 18.41 8.84 4.18
CA SER A 325 18.26 8.93 2.72
C SER A 325 19.18 10.03 2.16
N THR A 326 19.80 9.73 1.02
CA THR A 326 20.64 10.69 0.28
C THR A 326 20.02 11.11 -1.06
N GLY A 327 18.84 10.57 -1.40
CA GLY A 327 18.17 10.75 -2.68
C GLY A 327 16.95 11.68 -2.63
N SER A 328 16.58 12.23 -3.79
CA SER A 328 15.30 12.93 -3.98
C SER A 328 14.23 11.90 -4.34
N LEU A 329 13.20 11.76 -3.51
CA LEU A 329 12.02 10.94 -3.83
C LEU A 329 10.96 11.76 -4.58
N GLN A 330 10.08 11.07 -5.29
CA GLN A 330 8.88 11.67 -5.87
C GLN A 330 7.93 12.11 -4.74
N SER A 331 7.30 13.27 -4.91
CA SER A 331 6.27 13.77 -3.99
C SER A 331 4.96 12.98 -4.16
N TRP A 332 4.34 12.63 -3.03
CA TRP A 332 3.01 12.00 -2.93
C TRP A 332 1.86 12.96 -3.29
N THR A 333 2.16 14.26 -3.32
CA THR A 333 1.24 15.34 -3.70
C THR A 333 1.77 16.11 -4.89
N GLY A 334 0.87 16.75 -5.63
CA GLY A 334 1.22 17.52 -6.81
C GLY A 334 0.15 17.41 -7.89
N VAL A 335 0.54 17.74 -9.12
CA VAL A 335 -0.32 17.72 -10.28
C VAL A 335 0.13 16.61 -11.23
N ASP A 336 -0.71 15.59 -11.39
CA ASP A 336 -0.59 14.62 -12.46
C ASP A 336 -1.34 15.14 -13.69
N LYS A 337 -0.64 15.19 -14.84
CA LYS A 337 -1.21 15.59 -16.14
C LYS A 337 -1.55 14.38 -17.01
N PHE A 338 -1.49 13.18 -16.44
CA PHE A 338 -1.70 11.90 -17.12
C PHE A 338 -0.80 11.79 -18.35
N THR A 339 0.52 11.90 -18.17
CA THR A 339 1.48 11.55 -19.23
C THR A 339 1.68 10.04 -19.37
N SER A 340 1.28 9.31 -18.31
CA SER A 340 1.10 7.87 -18.22
C SER A 340 -0.07 7.62 -17.26
N PHE A 341 -0.49 6.36 -17.11
CA PHE A 341 -1.28 5.96 -15.95
C PHE A 341 -0.27 5.60 -14.85
N GLY A 342 -0.05 6.53 -13.91
CA GLY A 342 0.97 6.40 -12.85
C GLY A 342 0.74 5.20 -11.95
N VAL A 343 1.80 4.74 -11.29
CA VAL A 343 1.76 3.58 -10.38
C VAL A 343 0.94 3.86 -9.11
N GLU A 344 0.72 5.13 -8.77
CA GLU A 344 -0.14 5.56 -7.68
C GLU A 344 -1.66 5.35 -7.96
N TRP A 345 -2.03 5.09 -9.22
CA TRP A 345 -3.41 4.90 -9.63
C TRP A 345 -3.81 3.43 -9.65
N GLU A 346 -4.99 3.15 -9.10
CA GLU A 346 -5.61 1.82 -9.13
C GLU A 346 -7.08 1.93 -9.54
N TRP A 347 -7.52 1.11 -10.48
CA TRP A 347 -8.92 0.98 -10.86
C TRP A 347 -9.71 0.28 -9.77
N ASN A 348 -10.92 0.76 -9.49
CA ASN A 348 -11.93 -0.04 -8.79
C ASN A 348 -12.31 -1.22 -9.70
N HIS A 349 -11.87 -2.43 -9.34
CA HIS A 349 -11.93 -3.64 -10.17
C HIS A 349 -11.07 -3.56 -11.45
N ASN A 350 -10.96 -4.69 -12.17
CA ASN A 350 -10.22 -4.75 -13.43
C ASN A 350 -10.83 -3.78 -14.48
N PRO A 351 -10.01 -2.95 -15.16
CA PRO A 351 -10.51 -2.04 -16.17
C PRO A 351 -10.89 -2.75 -17.47
N VAL A 352 -11.72 -2.09 -18.27
CA VAL A 352 -11.97 -2.37 -19.68
C VAL A 352 -10.95 -1.57 -20.50
N ASN A 353 -9.85 -2.23 -20.90
CA ASN A 353 -8.71 -1.58 -21.56
C ASN A 353 -9.03 -0.93 -22.91
N SER A 354 -10.11 -1.33 -23.59
CA SER A 354 -10.56 -0.67 -24.82
C SER A 354 -11.32 0.65 -24.57
N ALA A 355 -11.64 0.96 -23.32
CA ALA A 355 -12.47 2.09 -22.90
C ALA A 355 -11.69 3.15 -22.09
N TRP A 356 -10.35 3.08 -22.08
CA TRP A 356 -9.49 4.14 -21.58
C TRP A 356 -8.20 4.25 -22.40
N SER A 357 -7.59 5.43 -22.41
CA SER A 357 -6.25 5.66 -22.99
C SER A 357 -5.62 6.91 -22.39
N ILE A 358 -4.32 7.12 -22.67
CA ILE A 358 -3.59 8.33 -22.32
C ILE A 358 -3.31 9.13 -23.59
N GLU A 359 -4.12 10.17 -23.83
CA GLU A 359 -4.08 10.99 -25.05
C GLU A 359 -4.34 12.46 -24.71
N GLY A 360 -3.27 13.17 -24.31
CA GLY A 360 -3.38 14.57 -23.85
C GLY A 360 -4.25 14.72 -22.59
N GLY A 361 -4.17 13.71 -21.71
CA GLY A 361 -5.00 13.49 -20.53
C GLY A 361 -5.45 12.03 -20.44
N LEU A 362 -6.06 11.64 -19.32
CA LEU A 362 -6.74 10.35 -19.17
C LEU A 362 -8.08 10.40 -19.90
N VAL A 363 -8.18 9.66 -21.01
CA VAL A 363 -9.43 9.51 -21.76
C VAL A 363 -10.25 8.38 -21.13
N LEU A 364 -11.49 8.66 -20.76
CA LEU A 364 -12.44 7.66 -20.25
C LEU A 364 -13.66 7.60 -21.17
N LYS A 365 -13.84 6.48 -21.87
CA LYS A 365 -15.08 6.17 -22.60
C LYS A 365 -16.06 5.50 -21.64
N THR A 366 -17.35 5.68 -21.87
CA THR A 366 -18.35 4.97 -21.07
C THR A 366 -18.19 3.45 -21.27
N ALA A 367 -17.93 2.74 -20.16
CA ALA A 367 -17.69 1.29 -20.14
C ALA A 367 -18.86 0.50 -19.51
N SER A 368 -19.80 1.21 -18.89
CA SER A 368 -21.01 0.65 -18.26
C SER A 368 -22.25 1.47 -18.66
N VAL A 369 -23.36 0.76 -18.92
CA VAL A 369 -24.70 1.37 -18.90
C VAL A 369 -25.32 1.08 -17.53
N THR A 370 -25.34 2.07 -16.64
CA THR A 370 -25.75 1.95 -15.24
C THR A 370 -26.15 3.32 -14.68
N ASP A 371 -26.95 3.32 -13.61
CA ASP A 371 -27.24 4.47 -12.75
C ASP A 371 -26.58 4.33 -11.36
N ASP A 372 -25.76 3.30 -11.18
CA ASP A 372 -25.11 2.90 -9.94
C ASP A 372 -23.58 3.07 -10.08
N LEU A 373 -22.99 3.98 -9.28
CA LEU A 373 -21.56 4.26 -9.25
C LEU A 373 -20.73 3.00 -8.98
N TYR A 374 -21.20 2.11 -8.10
CA TYR A 374 -20.45 0.89 -7.75
C TYR A 374 -20.45 -0.16 -8.87
N LYS A 375 -21.19 0.07 -9.96
CA LYS A 375 -21.17 -0.73 -11.18
C LYS A 375 -20.50 -0.01 -12.36
N ALA A 376 -19.97 1.19 -12.15
CA ALA A 376 -19.25 1.95 -13.16
C ALA A 376 -17.82 1.40 -13.30
N LYS A 377 -17.57 0.67 -14.39
CA LYS A 377 -16.23 0.23 -14.77
C LYS A 377 -15.35 1.43 -15.09
N ASN A 378 -14.04 1.23 -15.03
CA ASN A 378 -13.04 2.27 -15.30
C ASN A 378 -13.19 3.49 -14.36
N THR A 379 -13.51 3.24 -13.08
CA THR A 379 -13.36 4.24 -12.03
C THR A 379 -11.90 4.21 -11.56
N ALA A 380 -11.12 5.22 -11.90
CA ALA A 380 -9.71 5.35 -11.53
C ALA A 380 -9.61 5.95 -10.12
N CYS A 381 -8.95 5.25 -9.20
CA CYS A 381 -8.86 5.65 -7.80
C CYS A 381 -7.43 6.00 -7.40
N HIS A 382 -7.32 6.98 -6.51
CA HIS A 382 -6.07 7.44 -5.90
C HIS A 382 -6.25 7.49 -4.38
N ARG A 383 -5.24 7.03 -3.63
CA ARG A 383 -5.21 7.15 -2.16
C ARG A 383 -5.20 8.62 -1.72
N ILE A 384 -5.54 8.91 -0.47
CA ILE A 384 -5.62 10.28 0.03
C ILE A 384 -4.57 10.46 1.11
N LEU A 385 -3.69 11.46 0.94
CA LEU A 385 -2.68 11.79 1.94
C LEU A 385 -3.33 12.58 3.08
N GLY A 386 -3.36 11.96 4.26
CA GLY A 386 -3.94 12.55 5.46
C GLY A 386 -3.10 13.68 6.06
N PRO A 387 -3.62 14.36 7.11
CA PRO A 387 -4.95 14.16 7.70
C PRO A 387 -6.10 14.81 6.92
N LYS A 388 -5.80 15.79 6.05
CA LYS A 388 -6.77 16.52 5.24
C LYS A 388 -6.20 16.72 3.85
N ALA A 389 -7.06 16.63 2.84
CA ALA A 389 -6.61 16.76 1.47
C ALA A 389 -7.70 17.30 0.53
N ASN A 390 -7.22 17.84 -0.58
CA ASN A 390 -8.00 18.21 -1.74
C ASN A 390 -7.60 17.35 -2.94
N GLY A 391 -8.59 16.78 -3.62
CA GLY A 391 -8.45 16.15 -4.92
C GLY A 391 -9.21 16.96 -5.96
N THR A 392 -8.52 17.49 -6.96
CA THR A 392 -9.11 18.35 -7.99
C THR A 392 -8.84 17.80 -9.38
N ILE A 393 -9.88 17.56 -10.18
CA ILE A 393 -9.71 17.23 -11.60
C ILE A 393 -10.03 18.42 -12.48
N LEU A 394 -9.29 18.57 -13.58
CA LEU A 394 -9.73 19.36 -14.74
C LEU A 394 -10.25 18.39 -15.79
N ILE A 395 -11.53 18.50 -16.14
CA ILE A 395 -12.19 17.58 -17.08
C ILE A 395 -12.72 18.32 -18.31
N ASP A 396 -12.45 17.77 -19.48
CA ASP A 396 -13.04 18.15 -20.77
C ASP A 396 -14.19 17.19 -21.09
N VAL A 397 -15.39 17.75 -21.21
CA VAL A 397 -16.64 17.01 -21.39
C VAL A 397 -17.23 17.14 -22.80
N SER A 398 -16.44 17.64 -23.75
CA SER A 398 -16.88 17.83 -25.14
C SER A 398 -17.42 16.54 -25.79
N GLY A 399 -16.88 15.38 -25.43
CA GLY A 399 -17.25 14.07 -25.95
C GLY A 399 -18.42 13.37 -25.25
N MET A 400 -19.06 14.01 -24.26
CA MET A 400 -20.21 13.41 -23.56
C MET A 400 -21.43 13.29 -24.47
N THR A 401 -22.18 12.21 -24.30
CA THR A 401 -23.43 11.89 -25.00
C THR A 401 -24.60 11.77 -24.03
N ASP A 402 -25.83 11.78 -24.54
CA ASP A 402 -27.04 11.79 -23.72
C ASP A 402 -27.08 10.62 -22.72
N GLY A 403 -27.20 10.95 -21.44
CA GLY A 403 -27.21 10.01 -20.33
C GLY A 403 -25.85 9.81 -19.66
N ASP A 404 -24.76 10.39 -20.16
CA ASP A 404 -23.44 10.28 -19.53
C ASP A 404 -23.35 11.07 -18.22
N ARG A 405 -22.57 10.53 -17.29
CA ARG A 405 -22.19 11.14 -16.02
C ARG A 405 -20.71 10.91 -15.76
N ALA A 406 -19.96 12.00 -15.58
CA ALA A 406 -18.52 11.95 -15.37
C ALA A 406 -18.07 12.97 -14.32
N GLY A 407 -17.15 12.58 -13.43
CA GLY A 407 -16.73 13.43 -12.33
C GLY A 407 -15.74 12.79 -11.37
N ILE A 408 -15.69 13.33 -10.16
CA ILE A 408 -14.85 12.86 -9.06
C ILE A 408 -15.71 12.56 -7.83
N SER A 409 -15.43 11.43 -7.19
CA SER A 409 -16.10 10.95 -5.98
C SER A 409 -15.15 10.88 -4.80
N MET A 410 -15.70 11.10 -3.60
CA MET A 410 -15.14 10.58 -2.36
C MET A 410 -15.59 9.11 -2.27
N PHE A 411 -14.73 8.19 -2.72
CA PHE A 411 -15.06 6.80 -3.03
C PHE A 411 -14.74 5.87 -1.85
N ARG A 412 -15.77 5.18 -1.35
CA ARG A 412 -15.70 4.07 -0.38
C ARG A 412 -17.04 3.31 -0.40
N ASP A 413 -17.43 2.62 0.67
CA ASP A 413 -18.75 2.01 0.84
C ASP A 413 -19.86 3.05 1.02
N LEU A 414 -19.59 4.18 1.66
CA LEU A 414 -20.45 5.35 1.70
C LEU A 414 -19.83 6.50 0.90
N SER A 415 -20.31 6.69 -0.32
CA SER A 415 -19.75 7.62 -1.30
C SER A 415 -20.65 8.83 -1.57
N GLY A 416 -20.00 9.91 -2.01
CA GLY A 416 -20.63 11.09 -2.59
C GLY A 416 -19.74 11.62 -3.72
N TYR A 417 -20.33 12.32 -4.68
CA TYR A 417 -19.60 12.80 -5.85
C TYR A 417 -20.14 14.10 -6.41
N ILE A 418 -19.27 14.81 -7.13
CA ILE A 418 -19.63 15.91 -8.01
C ILE A 418 -19.32 15.52 -9.46
N ALA A 419 -20.24 15.79 -10.37
CA ALA A 419 -20.14 15.36 -11.75
C ALA A 419 -20.81 16.33 -12.73
N VAL A 420 -20.38 16.27 -13.98
CA VAL A 420 -21.15 16.76 -15.11
C VAL A 420 -22.13 15.66 -15.52
N GLN A 421 -23.39 16.03 -15.73
CA GLN A 421 -24.43 15.17 -16.31
C GLN A 421 -24.88 15.72 -17.66
N GLN A 422 -24.88 14.86 -18.69
CA GLN A 422 -25.44 15.18 -20.01
C GLN A 422 -26.90 14.69 -20.08
N SER A 423 -27.83 15.58 -20.45
CA SER A 423 -29.25 15.27 -20.64
C SER A 423 -29.75 15.91 -21.94
N GLY A 424 -29.94 15.09 -22.97
CA GLY A 424 -30.10 15.56 -24.34
C GLY A 424 -28.89 16.40 -24.77
N THR A 425 -29.11 17.66 -25.10
CA THR A 425 -28.06 18.62 -25.46
C THR A 425 -27.59 19.48 -24.27
N SER A 426 -28.25 19.39 -23.12
CA SER A 426 -27.94 20.21 -21.94
C SER A 426 -26.94 19.52 -21.02
N ARG A 427 -26.13 20.32 -20.32
CA ARG A 427 -25.17 19.88 -19.31
C ARG A 427 -25.41 20.60 -18.00
N ASN A 428 -25.50 19.83 -16.93
CA ASN A 428 -25.61 20.36 -15.57
C ASN A 428 -24.48 19.81 -14.71
N LEU A 429 -24.05 20.59 -13.73
CA LEU A 429 -23.32 20.04 -12.60
C LEU A 429 -24.30 19.48 -11.58
N VAL A 430 -23.99 18.29 -11.09
CA VAL A 430 -24.74 17.61 -10.04
C VAL A 430 -23.80 17.26 -8.90
N MET A 431 -24.29 17.42 -7.67
CA MET A 431 -23.68 16.76 -6.51
C MET A 431 -24.65 15.68 -6.04
N ARG A 432 -24.16 14.45 -5.97
CA ARG A 432 -24.89 13.28 -5.48
C ARG A 432 -24.30 12.83 -4.16
N ASN A 433 -25.16 12.55 -3.19
CA ASN A 433 -24.75 12.11 -1.86
C ASN A 433 -25.46 10.81 -1.45
N ASN A 434 -24.93 10.14 -0.43
CA ASN A 434 -25.49 8.93 0.18
C ASN A 434 -25.56 7.72 -0.77
N VAL A 435 -24.54 7.52 -1.61
CA VAL A 435 -24.38 6.30 -2.41
C VAL A 435 -23.79 5.22 -1.48
N ASN A 436 -24.53 4.15 -1.22
CA ASN A 436 -24.24 3.20 -0.14
C ASN A 436 -24.08 1.77 -0.65
N LEU A 437 -22.99 1.14 -0.25
CA LEU A 437 -22.68 -0.27 -0.37
C LEU A 437 -22.71 -0.88 1.03
N SER A 438 -23.38 -2.03 1.21
CA SER A 438 -23.44 -2.69 2.51
C SER A 438 -23.19 -4.19 2.38
N PRO A 439 -22.63 -4.83 3.43
CA PRO A 439 -22.45 -6.28 3.42
C PRO A 439 -23.80 -6.96 3.41
N GLN A 440 -23.85 -8.13 2.77
CA GLN A 440 -25.06 -8.95 2.74
C GLN A 440 -25.02 -10.07 3.78
N ASP A 441 -23.88 -10.23 4.44
CA ASP A 441 -23.68 -11.13 5.57
C ASP A 441 -23.49 -10.32 6.89
N PRO A 442 -23.78 -10.91 8.06
CA PRO A 442 -23.61 -10.24 9.35
C PRO A 442 -22.16 -9.95 9.73
N GLY A 443 -21.18 -10.67 9.16
CA GLY A 443 -19.76 -10.55 9.47
C GLY A 443 -19.05 -9.47 8.66
N GLY A 444 -19.67 -8.92 7.62
CA GLY A 444 -19.08 -7.89 6.78
C GLY A 444 -18.00 -8.39 5.82
N THR A 445 -17.83 -9.71 5.70
CA THR A 445 -16.67 -10.29 5.03
C THR A 445 -16.90 -10.60 3.56
N CYS A 446 -18.14 -10.55 3.06
CA CYS A 446 -18.40 -10.88 1.66
C CYS A 446 -19.68 -10.26 1.08
N CYS A 447 -19.85 -10.48 -0.23
CA CYS A 447 -21.10 -10.24 -0.94
C CYS A 447 -21.60 -8.79 -0.93
N TRP A 448 -20.74 -7.79 -0.77
CA TRP A 448 -21.15 -6.38 -0.67
C TRP A 448 -21.89 -5.91 -1.92
N SER A 449 -23.05 -5.27 -1.69
CA SER A 449 -23.93 -4.83 -2.77
C SER A 449 -24.54 -3.44 -2.48
N THR A 450 -24.92 -2.75 -3.55
CA THR A 450 -25.49 -1.40 -3.48
C THR A 450 -26.84 -1.43 -2.78
N THR A 451 -26.95 -0.74 -1.65
CA THR A 451 -28.21 -0.57 -0.90
C THR A 451 -28.87 0.77 -1.18
N ASN A 452 -28.09 1.79 -1.58
CA ASN A 452 -28.60 3.07 -2.05
C ASN A 452 -27.74 3.60 -3.21
N LYS A 453 -28.36 4.07 -4.29
CA LYS A 453 -27.66 4.71 -5.43
C LYS A 453 -27.44 6.21 -5.22
N GLY A 454 -27.83 6.74 -4.07
CA GLY A 454 -27.79 8.16 -3.71
C GLY A 454 -28.81 9.01 -4.47
N ASP A 455 -28.89 10.27 -4.08
CA ASP A 455 -29.79 11.27 -4.66
C ASP A 455 -29.00 12.50 -5.12
N ASP A 456 -29.40 13.09 -6.25
CA ASP A 456 -28.86 14.39 -6.68
C ASP A 456 -29.43 15.47 -5.75
N ILE A 457 -28.63 15.90 -4.78
CA ILE A 457 -29.08 16.83 -3.73
C ILE A 457 -28.93 18.30 -4.13
N ALA A 458 -28.14 18.56 -5.16
CA ALA A 458 -28.00 19.87 -5.79
C ALA A 458 -27.71 19.70 -7.28
N THR A 459 -28.26 20.61 -8.07
CA THR A 459 -28.04 20.69 -9.51
C THR A 459 -27.95 22.15 -9.91
N THR A 460 -27.01 22.48 -10.78
CA THR A 460 -26.86 23.83 -11.31
C THR A 460 -26.44 23.79 -12.78
N GLU A 461 -27.01 24.70 -13.57
CA GLU A 461 -26.56 24.92 -14.95
C GLU A 461 -25.25 25.72 -14.89
N VAL A 462 -24.25 25.30 -15.67
CA VAL A 462 -22.99 26.03 -15.75
C VAL A 462 -22.59 26.19 -17.21
N GLU A 463 -22.31 27.43 -17.61
CA GLU A 463 -21.69 27.69 -18.89
C GLU A 463 -20.23 27.24 -18.86
N LEU A 464 -19.96 26.11 -19.50
CA LEU A 464 -18.62 25.54 -19.59
C LEU A 464 -17.86 26.20 -20.73
N SER A 465 -17.06 27.23 -20.42
CA SER A 465 -16.10 27.79 -21.38
C SER A 465 -15.19 26.68 -21.90
N GLY A 466 -15.17 26.47 -23.23
CA GLY A 466 -14.35 25.44 -23.85
C GLY A 466 -14.74 23.99 -23.49
N ASN A 467 -15.93 23.74 -22.94
CA ASN A 467 -16.36 22.43 -22.42
C ASN A 467 -15.51 21.89 -21.26
N GLN A 468 -14.85 22.77 -20.50
CA GLN A 468 -13.98 22.37 -19.39
C GLN A 468 -14.50 22.87 -18.04
N VAL A 469 -14.23 22.09 -16.99
CA VAL A 469 -14.56 22.44 -15.62
C VAL A 469 -13.58 21.79 -14.65
N TRP A 470 -13.28 22.49 -13.56
CA TRP A 470 -12.57 21.92 -12.42
C TRP A 470 -13.58 21.39 -11.41
N LEU A 471 -13.40 20.15 -10.97
CA LEU A 471 -14.22 19.52 -9.94
C LEU A 471 -13.33 19.11 -8.78
N ARG A 472 -13.72 19.47 -7.56
CA ARG A 472 -12.92 19.26 -6.35
C ARG A 472 -13.71 18.55 -5.26
N VAL A 473 -13.02 17.61 -4.61
CA VAL A 473 -13.39 17.02 -3.32
C VAL A 473 -12.40 17.52 -2.28
N SER A 474 -12.90 18.05 -1.17
CA SER A 474 -12.11 18.48 -0.01
C SER A 474 -12.55 17.68 1.21
N ALA A 475 -11.62 16.97 1.86
CA ALA A 475 -11.96 16.06 2.95
C ALA A 475 -11.01 16.20 4.15
N ASP A 476 -11.59 16.09 5.35
CA ASP A 476 -10.87 15.74 6.58
C ASP A 476 -11.06 14.24 6.81
N ILE A 477 -9.97 13.48 6.65
CA ILE A 477 -9.97 12.02 6.80
C ILE A 477 -9.31 11.58 8.12
N SER A 478 -8.95 12.51 9.00
CA SER A 478 -8.33 12.16 10.28
C SER A 478 -9.31 11.42 11.21
N SER A 479 -8.79 10.43 11.92
CA SER A 479 -9.56 9.59 12.86
C SER A 479 -10.16 10.35 14.04
N SER A 480 -9.66 11.55 14.34
CA SER A 480 -10.17 12.43 15.41
C SER A 480 -10.74 13.76 14.90
N GLY A 481 -10.77 13.99 13.60
CA GLY A 481 -11.22 15.26 12.99
C GLY A 481 -12.71 15.32 12.71
N SER A 482 -13.10 16.16 11.74
CA SER A 482 -14.50 16.30 11.37
C SER A 482 -15.03 15.10 10.60
N LYS A 483 -14.18 14.32 9.90
CA LYS A 483 -14.60 13.16 9.09
C LYS A 483 -15.66 13.54 8.06
N GLU A 484 -15.40 14.61 7.33
CA GLU A 484 -16.36 15.25 6.42
C GLU A 484 -15.71 15.53 5.08
N ALA A 485 -16.47 15.31 4.00
CA ALA A 485 -16.11 15.70 2.65
C ALA A 485 -17.10 16.72 2.07
N THR A 486 -16.56 17.71 1.38
CA THR A 486 -17.31 18.77 0.68
C THR A 486 -16.91 18.81 -0.79
N PHE A 487 -17.81 19.32 -1.61
CA PHE A 487 -17.71 19.25 -3.07
C PHE A 487 -17.83 20.65 -3.66
N SER A 488 -16.95 20.97 -4.60
CA SER A 488 -16.92 22.29 -5.22
C SER A 488 -16.48 22.20 -6.68
N TYR A 489 -16.76 23.25 -7.44
CA TYR A 489 -16.37 23.35 -8.85
C TYR A 489 -15.84 24.74 -9.18
N SER A 490 -15.12 24.85 -10.29
CA SER A 490 -14.61 26.13 -10.82
C SER A 490 -14.63 26.12 -12.35
N THR A 491 -14.89 27.28 -12.96
CA THR A 491 -14.83 27.49 -14.42
C THR A 491 -13.62 28.32 -14.86
N ASP A 492 -12.85 28.87 -13.90
CA ASP A 492 -11.66 29.69 -14.13
C ASP A 492 -10.37 29.05 -13.55
N GLY A 493 -10.50 27.92 -12.84
CA GLY A 493 -9.42 27.22 -12.15
C GLY A 493 -8.96 27.88 -10.85
N ASN A 494 -9.51 29.03 -10.47
CA ASN A 494 -9.06 29.84 -9.33
C ASN A 494 -10.13 29.96 -8.24
N THR A 495 -11.37 30.25 -8.62
CA THR A 495 -12.48 30.47 -7.70
C THR A 495 -13.37 29.23 -7.65
N PHE A 496 -13.44 28.58 -6.48
CA PHE A 496 -14.25 27.38 -6.28
C PHE A 496 -15.57 27.71 -5.57
N MET A 497 -16.68 27.25 -6.15
CA MET A 497 -18.03 27.36 -5.58
C MET A 497 -18.48 26.01 -5.05
N GLY A 498 -18.97 25.97 -3.81
CA GLY A 498 -19.54 24.76 -3.22
C GLY A 498 -20.83 24.34 -3.93
N LEU A 499 -21.07 23.03 -4.03
CA LEU A 499 -22.30 22.45 -4.58
C LEU A 499 -22.78 21.31 -3.69
N GLY A 500 -24.05 21.36 -3.28
CA GLY A 500 -24.64 20.34 -2.41
C GLY A 500 -24.36 20.56 -0.93
N ASN A 501 -24.45 19.48 -0.16
CA ASN A 501 -24.19 19.44 1.27
C ASN A 501 -22.93 18.61 1.55
N THR A 502 -22.58 18.48 2.83
CA THR A 502 -21.45 17.68 3.30
C THR A 502 -21.79 16.19 3.28
N LEU A 503 -20.84 15.35 2.85
CA LEU A 503 -20.83 13.92 3.11
C LEU A 503 -20.15 13.66 4.46
N LYS A 504 -20.87 13.05 5.40
CA LYS A 504 -20.25 12.50 6.61
C LYS A 504 -19.59 11.17 6.26
N LEU A 505 -18.28 11.08 6.41
CA LEU A 505 -17.52 9.90 6.06
C LEU A 505 -17.85 8.75 7.04
N ASN A 506 -18.05 7.54 6.51
CA ASN A 506 -18.16 6.34 7.34
C ASN A 506 -16.77 6.01 7.90
N ASP A 507 -16.65 5.85 9.21
CA ASP A 507 -15.40 5.50 9.90
C ASP A 507 -15.39 4.04 10.40
N GLY A 508 -16.36 3.24 10.01
CA GLY A 508 -16.36 1.79 10.24
C GLY A 508 -15.21 1.10 9.48
N TRP A 509 -14.66 0.05 10.08
CA TRP A 509 -13.55 -0.75 9.53
C TRP A 509 -13.99 -1.84 8.57
N GLN A 510 -15.29 -2.16 8.48
CA GLN A 510 -15.80 -3.35 7.78
C GLN A 510 -15.52 -3.34 6.28
N PHE A 511 -15.36 -2.14 5.68
CA PHE A 511 -14.93 -2.02 4.29
C PHE A 511 -13.40 -2.15 4.12
N PHE A 512 -12.64 -2.32 5.20
CA PHE A 512 -11.17 -2.43 5.30
C PHE A 512 -10.33 -1.29 4.71
N MET A 513 -10.58 -0.93 3.46
CA MET A 513 -9.91 0.15 2.75
C MET A 513 -10.36 1.50 3.28
N GLY A 514 -9.44 2.45 3.25
CA GLY A 514 -9.67 3.86 3.42
C GLY A 514 -10.50 4.50 2.30
N TYR A 515 -10.85 5.77 2.48
CA TYR A 515 -11.42 6.56 1.38
C TYR A 515 -10.40 6.85 0.30
N ARG A 516 -10.88 6.94 -0.95
CA ARG A 516 -10.09 7.32 -2.12
C ARG A 516 -10.74 8.43 -2.92
N PHE A 517 -9.95 9.21 -3.66
CA PHE A 517 -10.49 9.99 -4.76
C PHE A 517 -10.77 9.05 -5.93
N GLY A 518 -12.00 9.04 -6.46
CA GLY A 518 -12.41 8.19 -7.57
C GLY A 518 -12.85 9.01 -8.78
N ILE A 519 -12.18 8.89 -9.92
CA ILE A 519 -12.52 9.56 -11.17
C ILE A 519 -13.27 8.58 -12.06
N PHE A 520 -14.46 8.95 -12.53
CA PHE A 520 -15.35 8.02 -13.23
C PHE A 520 -16.00 8.63 -14.47
N ASN A 521 -16.44 7.75 -15.37
CA ASN A 521 -17.37 8.07 -16.46
C ASN A 521 -18.27 6.85 -16.75
N PHE A 522 -19.60 7.02 -16.70
CA PHE A 522 -20.57 5.99 -17.06
C PHE A 522 -21.78 6.58 -17.79
N ALA A 523 -22.51 5.73 -18.51
CA ALA A 523 -23.74 6.11 -19.20
C ALA A 523 -24.97 5.56 -18.49
N THR A 524 -26.05 6.33 -18.42
CA THR A 524 -27.37 5.85 -17.94
C THR A 524 -28.26 5.35 -19.06
N ARG A 525 -27.92 5.63 -20.33
CA ARG A 525 -28.73 5.29 -21.51
C ARG A 525 -28.05 4.33 -22.47
N ALA A 526 -26.92 4.73 -23.04
CA ALA A 526 -26.18 3.94 -24.03
C ALA A 526 -24.69 4.28 -23.98
N LEU A 527 -23.83 3.32 -24.32
CA LEU A 527 -22.41 3.58 -24.48
C LEU A 527 -22.15 4.47 -25.71
N GLY A 528 -21.02 5.16 -25.71
CA GLY A 528 -20.53 5.88 -26.90
C GLY A 528 -19.87 7.21 -26.59
N GLY A 529 -20.21 7.85 -25.48
CA GLY A 529 -19.57 9.08 -25.06
C GLY A 529 -18.27 8.89 -24.29
N SER A 530 -17.56 9.99 -24.10
CA SER A 530 -16.23 10.02 -23.50
C SER A 530 -15.91 11.38 -22.87
N VAL A 531 -14.93 11.38 -21.97
CA VAL A 531 -14.35 12.57 -21.35
C VAL A 531 -12.83 12.50 -21.39
N VAL A 532 -12.17 13.65 -21.30
CA VAL A 532 -10.71 13.72 -21.12
C VAL A 532 -10.40 14.42 -19.81
N VAL A 533 -9.83 13.70 -18.86
CA VAL A 533 -9.32 14.26 -17.61
C VAL A 533 -7.93 14.81 -17.88
N LYS A 534 -7.80 16.13 -17.92
CA LYS A 534 -6.56 16.83 -18.30
C LYS A 534 -5.53 16.83 -17.19
N SER A 535 -5.98 16.85 -15.95
CA SER A 535 -5.10 16.75 -14.79
C SER A 535 -5.86 16.32 -13.54
N PHE A 536 -5.13 15.75 -12.60
CA PHE A 536 -5.53 15.55 -11.21
C PHE A 536 -4.50 16.24 -10.30
N GLU A 537 -4.98 17.11 -9.42
CA GLU A 537 -4.17 17.78 -8.41
C GLU A 537 -4.54 17.24 -7.03
N HIS A 538 -3.54 16.71 -6.33
CA HIS A 538 -3.62 16.22 -4.96
C HIS A 538 -2.81 17.13 -4.05
N VAL A 539 -3.44 17.75 -3.05
CA VAL A 539 -2.79 18.70 -2.13
C VAL A 539 -3.21 18.39 -0.70
N SER A 540 -2.24 18.34 0.21
CA SER A 540 -2.50 18.30 1.65
C SER A 540 -3.06 19.65 2.12
N ALA A 541 -4.12 19.64 2.93
CA ALA A 541 -4.97 20.80 3.22
C ALA A 541 -4.91 21.30 4.67
#